data_AF-A0A1H2ZTS5-F1
#
_entry.id   AF-A0A1H2ZTS5-F1
#
_cell.length_a   1.000
_cell.length_b   1.000
_cell.length_c   1.000
_cell.angle_alpha   90.00
_cell.angle_beta   90.00
_cell.angle_gamma   90.00
#
_symmetry.space_group_name_H-M   'P 1'
#
loop_
_entity.id
_entity.type
_entity.pdbx_description
1 polymer ?
#
loop_
_entity_poly.entity_id
_entity_poly.type
_entity_poly.pdbx_seq_one_letter_code
_entity_poly.pdbx_strand_id
1 'polypeptide(L)'
;MSANTAFDNPLTLLYEDRALLVVHKPAGLLVHRSPIDRHETEFALQYARALNGGRHVFPVHRLDRPTSGVLVFARDREVARELGLEMMAG
;
A
#
# COMPACT_ATOMS: atom_id res chain seq x y z
N MET A 1 -17.92 -10.57 20.72
CA MET A 1 -17.22 -9.77 19.69
C MET A 1 -15.72 -9.94 19.88
N SER A 2 -15.09 -10.85 19.14
CA SER A 2 -13.63 -10.88 19.01
C SER A 2 -13.17 -11.86 17.93
N ALA A 3 -12.09 -11.47 17.28
CA ALA A 3 -11.19 -12.24 16.41
C ALA A 3 -11.60 -12.55 14.96
N ASN A 4 -10.98 -11.76 14.07
CA ASN A 4 -10.11 -12.24 13.00
C ASN A 4 -10.72 -12.67 11.66
N THR A 5 -10.76 -11.73 10.70
CA THR A 5 -10.82 -12.03 9.26
C THR A 5 -9.51 -11.65 8.55
N ALA A 6 -8.36 -11.77 9.22
CA ALA A 6 -7.05 -11.41 8.68
C ALA A 6 -6.25 -12.62 8.14
N PHE A 7 -6.91 -13.56 7.45
CA PHE A 7 -6.20 -14.71 6.85
C PHE A 7 -5.79 -14.51 5.37
N ASP A 8 -6.31 -13.49 4.66
CA ASP A 8 -6.04 -13.31 3.22
C ASP A 8 -5.38 -11.96 2.85
N ASN A 9 -4.75 -11.25 3.80
CA ASN A 9 -3.99 -10.04 3.47
C ASN A 9 -2.49 -10.36 3.35
N PRO A 10 -1.89 -10.29 2.14
CA PRO A 10 -0.48 -10.58 1.93
C PRO A 10 0.45 -9.48 2.45
N LEU A 11 -0.06 -8.32 2.85
CA LEU A 11 0.73 -7.22 3.40
C LEU A 11 0.93 -7.38 4.91
N THR A 12 2.17 -7.20 5.37
CA THR A 12 2.46 -7.09 6.80
C THR A 12 2.46 -5.63 7.22
N LEU A 13 1.63 -5.26 8.20
CA LEU A 13 1.67 -3.91 8.78
C LEU A 13 2.97 -3.71 9.57
N LEU A 14 3.74 -2.68 9.20
CA LEU A 14 4.99 -2.31 9.88
C LEU A 14 4.80 -1.11 10.80
N TYR A 15 4.02 -0.11 10.36
CA TYR A 15 3.79 1.11 11.12
C TYR A 15 2.46 1.77 10.70
N GLU A 16 1.78 2.39 11.66
CA GLU A 16 0.53 3.13 11.45
C GLU A 16 0.47 4.34 12.38
N ASP A 17 0.13 5.50 11.82
CA ASP A 17 -0.25 6.68 12.59
C ASP A 17 -1.40 7.46 11.91
N ARG A 18 -1.58 8.74 12.26
CA ARG A 18 -2.64 9.58 11.69
C ARG A 18 -2.42 9.90 10.21
N ALA A 19 -1.16 10.00 9.77
CA ALA A 19 -0.78 10.43 8.42
C ALA A 19 -0.35 9.25 7.53
N LEU A 20 0.20 8.18 8.09
CA LEU A 20 0.90 7.11 7.37
C LEU A 20 0.38 5.71 7.70
N LEU A 21 0.45 4.86 6.69
CA LEU A 21 0.33 3.41 6.77
C LEU A 21 1.52 2.80 6.03
N VAL A 22 2.40 2.13 6.75
CA VAL A 22 3.62 1.52 6.21
C VAL A 22 3.49 0.01 6.30
N VAL A 23 3.73 -0.66 5.17
CA VAL A 23 3.58 -2.12 5.06
C VAL A 23 4.81 -2.75 4.44
N HIS A 24 5.03 -4.03 4.72
CA HIS A 24 5.91 -4.87 3.93
C HIS A 24 5.08 -5.52 2.81
N LYS A 25 5.42 -5.20 1.56
CA LYS A 25 4.85 -5.84 0.37
C LYS A 25 5.68 -7.09 0.02
N PRO A 26 5.07 -8.27 -0.16
CA PRO A 26 5.79 -9.42 -0.69
C PRO A 26 6.11 -9.24 -2.18
N ALA A 27 7.09 -10.00 -2.67
CA ALA A 27 7.33 -10.15 -4.09
C ALA A 27 6.12 -10.83 -4.76
N GLY A 28 5.88 -10.53 -6.03
CA GLY A 28 4.77 -11.08 -6.83
C GLY A 28 3.49 -10.24 -6.82
N LEU A 29 3.32 -9.31 -5.87
CA LEU A 29 2.13 -8.46 -5.72
C LEU A 29 2.29 -7.11 -6.43
N LEU A 30 1.31 -6.71 -7.25
CA LEU A 30 1.24 -5.39 -7.89
C LEU A 30 0.79 -4.30 -6.92
N VAL A 31 1.30 -3.08 -7.09
CA VAL A 31 0.89 -1.92 -6.26
C VAL A 31 -0.44 -1.33 -6.73
N HIS A 32 -0.63 -1.18 -8.04
CA HIS A 32 -1.83 -0.65 -8.69
C HIS A 32 -2.09 -1.34 -10.03
N ARG A 33 -3.29 -1.17 -10.59
CA ARG A 33 -3.65 -1.68 -11.92
C ARG A 33 -2.70 -1.14 -12.98
N SER A 34 -2.01 -2.04 -13.69
CA SER A 34 -1.23 -1.69 -14.88
C SER A 34 -2.03 -2.05 -16.14
N PRO A 35 -1.96 -1.26 -17.23
CA PRO A 35 -2.58 -1.61 -18.52
C PRO A 35 -2.12 -2.96 -19.10
N ILE A 36 -0.95 -3.44 -18.65
CA ILE A 36 -0.29 -4.67 -19.11
C ILE A 36 -0.92 -5.91 -18.47
N ASP A 37 -1.42 -5.82 -17.23
CA ASP A 37 -1.95 -6.94 -16.44
C ASP A 37 -3.47 -6.80 -16.25
N ARG A 38 -4.23 -6.85 -17.36
CA ARG A 38 -5.70 -6.67 -17.35
C ARG A 38 -6.46 -7.75 -16.57
N HIS A 39 -5.83 -8.89 -16.34
CA HIS A 39 -6.42 -10.05 -15.65
C HIS A 39 -6.13 -10.06 -14.14
N GLU A 40 -5.23 -9.20 -13.65
CA GLU A 40 -4.89 -9.15 -12.23
C GLU A 40 -5.98 -8.43 -11.46
N THR A 41 -6.48 -9.04 -10.39
CA THR A 41 -7.56 -8.48 -9.57
C THR A 41 -7.11 -8.04 -8.18
N GLU A 42 -5.89 -8.43 -7.79
CA GLU A 42 -5.33 -8.23 -6.46
C GLU A 42 -4.17 -7.22 -6.46
N PHE A 43 -4.32 -6.18 -5.65
CA PHE A 43 -3.38 -5.06 -5.60
C PHE A 43 -3.06 -4.66 -4.16
N ALA A 44 -1.80 -4.31 -3.88
CA ALA A 44 -1.38 -3.79 -2.58
C ALA A 44 -2.27 -2.61 -2.12
N LEU A 45 -2.77 -1.77 -3.03
CA LEU A 45 -3.70 -0.69 -2.69
C LEU A 45 -5.01 -1.19 -2.06
N GLN A 46 -5.59 -2.29 -2.55
CA GLN A 46 -6.83 -2.85 -1.98
C GLN A 46 -6.59 -3.39 -0.57
N TYR A 47 -5.51 -4.14 -0.41
CA TYR A 47 -5.11 -4.69 0.87
C TYR A 47 -4.74 -3.60 1.89
N ALA A 48 -4.05 -2.54 1.45
CA ALA A 48 -3.72 -1.39 2.29
C ALA A 48 -4.98 -0.62 2.72
N ARG A 49 -5.98 -0.47 1.84
CA ARG A 49 -7.29 0.08 2.21
C ARG A 49 -8.00 -0.79 3.25
N ALA A 50 -7.95 -2.12 3.11
CA ALA A 50 -8.52 -3.03 4.09
C ALA A 50 -7.85 -2.87 5.47
N LEU A 51 -6.51 -2.78 5.52
CA LEU A 51 -5.77 -2.49 6.74
C LEU A 51 -6.12 -1.10 7.32
N ASN A 52 -6.46 -0.12 6.48
CA ASN A 52 -6.87 1.22 6.90
C ASN A 52 -8.37 1.34 7.28
N GLY A 53 -9.04 0.23 7.59
CA GLY A 53 -10.47 0.23 7.91
C GLY A 53 -11.37 0.66 6.75
N GLY A 54 -10.96 0.35 5.51
CA GLY A 54 -11.68 0.69 4.27
C GLY A 54 -11.45 2.11 3.75
N ARG A 55 -10.81 2.98 4.55
CA ARG A 55 -10.51 4.36 4.17
C ARG A 55 -9.48 4.42 3.06
N HIS A 56 -9.57 5.46 2.24
CA HIS A 56 -8.64 5.67 1.13
C HIS A 56 -7.20 5.83 1.65
N VAL A 57 -6.25 5.36 0.86
CA VAL A 57 -4.82 5.57 1.08
C VAL A 57 -4.19 5.92 -0.26
N PHE A 58 -3.07 6.63 -0.21
CA PHE A 58 -2.38 7.16 -1.37
C PHE A 58 -0.95 6.60 -1.36
N PRO A 59 -0.55 5.79 -2.35
CA PRO A 59 0.82 5.28 -2.41
C PRO A 59 1.78 6.45 -2.63
N VAL A 60 2.80 6.57 -1.78
CA VAL A 60 3.83 7.62 -1.89
C VAL A 60 4.86 7.28 -2.98
N HIS A 61 5.13 5.98 -3.14
CA HIS A 61 6.03 5.44 -4.16
C HIS A 61 5.50 4.08 -4.64
N ARG A 62 6.19 3.45 -5.60
CA ARG A 62 5.85 2.10 -6.09
C ARG A 62 7.03 1.16 -5.93
N LEU A 63 6.71 -0.12 -5.70
CA LEU A 63 7.62 -1.24 -5.86
C LEU A 63 7.13 -2.05 -7.05
N ASP A 64 8.04 -2.51 -7.90
CA ASP A 64 7.69 -3.39 -9.01
C ASP A 64 7.16 -4.74 -8.51
N ARG A 65 6.46 -5.47 -9.39
CA ARG A 65 5.87 -6.79 -9.08
C ARG A 65 6.87 -7.74 -8.41
N PRO A 66 8.09 -7.99 -8.95
CA PRO A 66 9.02 -8.94 -8.33
C PRO A 66 9.69 -8.41 -7.05
N THR A 67 9.54 -7.12 -6.73
CA THR A 67 10.23 -6.50 -5.60
C THR A 67 9.46 -6.70 -4.31
N SER A 68 10.08 -7.27 -3.29
CA SER A 68 9.61 -7.22 -1.90
C SER A 68 10.19 -6.03 -1.17
N GLY A 69 9.48 -5.48 -0.19
CA GLY A 69 10.05 -4.47 0.69
C GLY A 69 9.02 -3.52 1.29
N VAL A 70 9.53 -2.43 1.86
CA VAL A 70 8.72 -1.39 2.50
C VAL A 70 7.95 -0.60 1.44
N LEU A 71 6.65 -0.49 1.63
CA LEU A 71 5.76 0.35 0.83
C LEU A 71 5.02 1.32 1.74
N VAL A 72 5.14 2.61 1.46
CA VAL A 72 4.53 3.67 2.25
C VAL A 72 3.26 4.17 1.57
N PHE A 73 2.19 4.26 2.34
CA PHE A 73 0.96 4.93 1.97
C PHE A 73 0.67 6.11 2.88
N ALA A 74 0.29 7.24 2.29
CA ALA A 74 -0.29 8.36 3.01
C ALA A 74 -1.81 8.17 3.19
N ARG A 75 -2.34 8.69 4.29
CA ARG A 75 -3.79 8.68 4.62
C ARG A 75 -4.50 9.95 4.16
N ASP A 76 -3.73 10.96 3.79
CA ASP A 76 -4.20 12.22 3.22
C ASP A 76 -3.48 12.53 1.90
N ARG A 77 -4.18 13.22 0.98
CA ARG A 77 -3.67 13.53 -0.35
C ARG A 77 -2.55 14.56 -0.33
N GLU A 78 -2.59 15.53 0.58
CA GLU A 78 -1.57 16.56 0.74
C GLU A 78 -0.27 15.93 1.24
N VAL A 79 -0.35 15.08 2.26
CA VAL A 79 0.79 14.28 2.75
C VAL A 79 1.39 13.42 1.65
N ALA A 80 0.55 12.79 0.81
CA ALA A 80 1.02 11.99 -0.33
C ALA A 80 1.82 12.83 -1.34
N ARG A 81 1.33 14.04 -1.63
CA ARG A 81 1.97 14.97 -2.56
C ARG A 81 3.33 15.44 -2.03
N GLU A 82 3.40 15.82 -0.76
CA GLU A 82 4.62 16.30 -0.13
C GLU A 82 5.71 15.22 -0.08
N LEU A 83 5.37 14.04 0.43
CA LEU A 83 6.32 12.92 0.49
C LEU A 83 6.73 12.43 -0.90
N GLY A 84 5.81 12.45 -1.86
CA GLY A 84 6.13 12.12 -3.25
C GLY A 84 7.15 13.08 -3.86
N LEU A 85 7.08 14.37 -3.53
CA LEU A 85 8.07 15.37 -3.96
C LEU A 85 9.43 15.12 -3.29
N GLU A 86 9.46 14.84 -1.99
CA GLU A 86 10.70 14.54 -1.27
C GLU A 86 11.42 13.31 -1.83
N MET A 87 10.67 12.26 -2.19
CA MET A 87 11.21 11.03 -2.79
C MET A 87 11.84 11.25 -4.17
N MET A 88 11.43 12.30 -4.90
CA MET A 88 12.02 12.66 -6.21
C MET A 88 13.21 13.61 -6.09
N ALA A 89 13.39 14.24 -4.93
CA ALA A 89 14.43 15.24 -4.69
C ALA A 89 15.78 14.65 -4.26
N GLY A 90 15.84 13.34 -4.00
CA GLY A 90 17.08 12.59 -3.72
C GLY A 90 17.62 11.90 -4.96
#